data_AF-A0A132CD31-F1
#
_entry.id   AF-A0A132CD31-F1
#
_cell.length_a   1.000
_cell.length_b   1.000
_cell.length_c   1.000
_cell.angle_alpha   90.00
_cell.angle_beta   90.00
_cell.angle_gamma   90.00
#
_symmetry.space_group_name_H-M   'P 1'
#
loop_
_entity.id
_entity.type
_entity.pdbx_description
1 polymer ?
#
loop_
_entity_poly.entity_id
_entity_poly.type
_entity_poly.pdbx_seq_one_letter_code
_entity_poly.pdbx_strand_id
1 'polypeptide(L)' 'MRAANKALAKGDNAALSDMGFSAEHADELRKNGGFPPTSIGNNTRMITHLRSIGELRGH' A
#
# COMPACT_ATOMS: atom_id res chain seq x y z
N MET A 1 0.17 -1.44 -0.98
CA MET A 1 0.96 -0.18 -1.13
C MET A 1 1.50 0.04 -2.55
N ARG A 2 2.25 -0.89 -3.17
CA ARG A 2 2.73 -0.71 -4.57
C ARG A 2 1.58 -0.46 -5.58
N ALA A 3 0.45 -1.13 -5.40
CA ALA A 3 -0.74 -0.94 -6.22
C ALA A 3 -1.26 0.51 -6.15
N ALA A 4 -1.28 1.10 -4.95
CA ALA A 4 -1.66 2.50 -4.75
C ALA A 4 -0.69 3.46 -5.46
N ASN A 5 0.63 3.26 -5.35
CA ASN A 5 1.60 4.08 -6.11
C ASN A 5 1.41 3.94 -7.62
N LYS A 6 1.10 2.74 -8.12
CA LYS A 6 0.85 2.49 -9.54
C LYS A 6 -0.42 3.20 -10.01
N ALA A 7 -1.51 3.11 -9.24
CA ALA A 7 -2.76 3.81 -9.52
C ALA A 7 -2.55 5.33 -9.49
N LEU A 8 -1.83 5.84 -8.49
CA LEU A 8 -1.47 7.24 -8.36
C LEU A 8 -0.66 7.75 -9.55
N ALA A 9 0.37 7.02 -9.98
CA ALA A 9 1.20 7.37 -11.14
C ALA A 9 0.40 7.38 -12.45
N LYS A 10 -0.67 6.59 -12.53
CA LYS A 10 -1.58 6.53 -13.66
C LYS A 10 -2.71 7.57 -13.59
N GLY A 11 -2.88 8.25 -12.45
CA GLY A 11 -4.04 9.12 -12.18
C GLY A 11 -5.36 8.35 -12.03
N ASP A 12 -5.27 7.07 -11.69
CA ASP A 12 -6.41 6.15 -11.62
C ASP A 12 -7.09 6.26 -10.24
N ASN A 13 -7.85 7.34 -10.05
CA ASN A 13 -8.55 7.60 -8.79
C ASN A 13 -9.61 6.55 -8.48
N ALA A 14 -10.18 5.89 -9.49
CA ALA A 14 -11.11 4.78 -9.30
C ALA A 14 -10.42 3.61 -8.59
N ALA A 15 -9.21 3.24 -9.03
CA ALA A 15 -8.42 2.21 -8.36
C ALA A 15 -8.02 2.62 -6.93
N LEU A 16 -7.73 3.90 -6.68
CA LEU A 16 -7.47 4.40 -5.32
C LEU A 16 -8.71 4.29 -4.42
N SER A 17 -9.90 4.68 -4.91
CA SER A 17 -11.15 4.50 -4.17
C SER A 17 -11.50 3.04 -3.92
N ASP A 18 -11.28 2.15 -4.89
CA ASP A 18 -11.48 0.70 -4.73
C ASP A 18 -10.59 0.11 -3.62
N MET A 19 -9.35 0.62 -3.51
CA MET A 19 -8.43 0.30 -2.43
C MET A 19 -8.80 0.95 -1.08
N GLY A 20 -9.89 1.71 -1.01
CA GLY A 20 -10.37 2.37 0.21
C GLY A 20 -9.71 3.72 0.51
N PHE A 21 -9.00 4.32 -0.44
CA PHE A 21 -8.47 5.67 -0.26
C PHE A 21 -9.56 6.72 -0.48
N SER A 22 -9.74 7.60 0.50
CA SER A 22 -10.49 8.85 0.34
C SER A 22 -9.78 9.81 -0.60
N ALA A 23 -10.53 10.74 -1.20
CA ALA A 23 -9.97 11.76 -2.09
C ALA A 23 -8.88 12.61 -1.40
N GLU A 24 -9.03 12.92 -0.11
CA GLU A 24 -8.03 13.63 0.68
C GLU A 24 -6.70 12.85 0.76
N HIS A 25 -6.76 11.58 1.15
CA HIS A 25 -5.58 10.71 1.20
C HIS A 25 -4.92 10.51 -0.18
N ALA A 26 -5.73 10.44 -1.25
CA ALA A 26 -5.20 10.36 -2.61
C ALA A 26 -4.46 11.65 -3.02
N ASP A 27 -4.98 12.83 -2.66
CA ASP A 27 -4.31 14.10 -2.91
C ASP A 27 -3.03 14.26 -2.08
N GLU A 28 -3.04 13.84 -0.82
CA GLU A 28 -1.83 13.80 0.02
C GLU A 28 -0.77 12.85 -0.56
N LEU A 29 -1.17 11.65 -0.99
CA LEU A 29 -0.28 10.72 -1.69
C LEU A 29 0.28 11.37 -2.96
N ARG A 30 -0.54 12.09 -3.73
CA ARG A 30 -0.09 12.79 -4.93
C ARG A 30 0.94 13.87 -4.63
N LYS A 31 0.69 14.70 -3.61
CA LYS A 31 1.60 15.75 -3.14
C LYS A 31 2.93 15.18 -2.65
N ASN A 32 2.89 14.04 -1.97
CA ASN A 32 4.06 13.36 -1.41
C ASN A 32 4.76 12.41 -2.39
N GLY A 33 4.24 12.22 -3.62
CA GLY A 33 4.83 11.32 -4.61
C GLY A 33 4.56 9.82 -4.35
N GLY A 34 3.54 9.50 -3.56
CA GLY A 34 3.14 8.15 -3.19
C GLY A 34 3.78 7.66 -1.90
N PHE A 35 3.70 6.34 -1.67
CA PHE A 35 4.35 5.69 -0.54
C PHE A 35 5.86 5.61 -0.77
N PRO A 36 6.69 5.99 0.22
CA PRO A 36 8.13 5.90 0.10
C PRO A 36 8.58 4.43 0.04
N PRO A 37 9.70 4.13 -0.65
CA PRO A 37 10.20 2.77 -0.81
C PRO A 37 10.53 2.10 0.52
N THR A 38 10.95 2.88 1.52
CA THR A 38 11.19 2.42 2.90
C THR A 38 9.92 1.86 3.55
N SER A 39 8.80 2.57 3.45
CA SER A 39 7.50 2.12 3.97
C SER A 39 6.99 0.89 3.24
N ILE A 40 7.15 0.84 1.90
CA ILE A 40 6.78 -0.34 1.10
C ILE A 40 7.59 -1.56 1.53
N GLY A 41 8.90 -1.41 1.68
CA GLY A 41 9.80 -2.48 2.11
C GLY A 41 9.47 -2.97 3.52
N ASN A 42 9.27 -2.05 4.46
CA ASN A 42 8.96 -2.40 5.85
C ASN A 42 7.63 -3.14 5.97
N ASN A 43 6.59 -2.66 5.27
CA ASN A 43 5.27 -3.29 5.26
C ASN A 43 5.31 -4.68 4.59
N THR A 44 6.09 -4.84 3.51
CA THR A 44 6.30 -6.15 2.86
C THR A 44 6.96 -7.15 3.81
N ARG A 45 8.02 -6.75 4.50
CA ARG A 45 8.70 -7.60 5.50
C ARG A 45 7.77 -7.97 6.64
N MET A 46 6.97 -7.02 7.12
CA MET A 46 6.00 -7.25 8.18
C MET A 46 4.91 -8.23 7.74
N ILE A 47 4.35 -8.10 6.55
CA ILE A 47 3.36 -9.05 5.99
C ILE A 47 3.97 -10.44 5.86
N THR A 48 5.19 -10.56 5.31
CA THR A 48 5.89 -11.85 5.21
C THR A 48 6.10 -12.46 6.59
N HIS A 49 6.53 -11.67 7.56
CA HIS A 49 6.74 -12.13 8.93
C HIS A 49 5.44 -12.59 9.60
N LEU A 50 4.36 -11.80 9.48
CA LEU A 50 3.03 -12.17 9.98
C LEU A 50 2.49 -13.43 9.32
N ARG A 51 2.71 -13.58 8.01
CA ARG A 51 2.35 -14.81 7.28
C ARG A 51 3.13 -15.99 7.82
N SER A 52 4.45 -15.88 7.97
CA SER A 52 5.27 -16.94 8.57
C SER A 52 4.83 -17.29 9.99
N ILE A 53 4.47 -16.31 10.82
CA ILE A 53 3.90 -16.57 12.16
C ILE A 53 2.53 -17.26 12.06
N GLY A 54 1.67 -16.83 11.14
CA GLY A 54 0.38 -17.46 10.88
C GLY A 54 0.51 -18.91 10.42
N GLU A 55 1.51 -19.22 9.59
CA GLU A 55 1.82 -20.57 9.13
C GLU A 55 2.47 -21.42 10.24
N LEU A 56 3.23 -20.80 11.15
CA LEU A 56 3.78 -21.45 12.36
C LEU A 56 2.73 -21.79 13.43
N ARG A 57 1.59 -21.09 13.44
CA ARG A 57 0.49 -21.28 14.41
C ARG A 57 -0.62 -22.19 13.89
N GLY A 58 -0.50 -22.68 12.65
CA GLY A 58 -1.47 -23.54 11.99
C GLY A 58 -1.13 -25.03 12.00
N HIS A 59 -0.25 -25.49 12.89
CA HIS A 59 0.23 -26.88 12.93
C HIS A 59 0.03 -27.54 14.30
#